data_AF-A0AAW5JKA1-F1
#
_entry.id   AF-A0AAW5JKA1-F1
#
_cell.length_a   1.000
_cell.length_b   1.000
_cell.length_c   1.000
_cell.angle_alpha   90.00
_cell.angle_beta   90.00
_cell.angle_gamma   90.00
#
_symmetry.space_group_name_H-M   'P 1'
#
loop_
_entity.id
_entity.type
_entity.pdbx_description
1 polymer ?
#
loop_
_entity_poly.entity_id
_entity_poly.type
_entity_poly.pdbx_seq_one_letter_code
_entity_poly.pdbx_strand_id
1 'polypeptide(L)'
;MKLYEYWLGLYPLDWEFCFMPVQTYKNFITEQYHKNPTFYNISAGSIEKVLAHIDVILSAAMEDWNNTTNHAALRCPPMIFPLPKGQDSNTAEFAIILKMDNDGDTVVYSPIPLPHLENQ
;
A
#
# COMPACT_ATOMS: atom_id res chain seq x y z
N MET A 1 4.67 8.14 11.08
CA MET A 1 5.01 6.70 11.05
C MET A 1 6.27 6.55 10.22
N LYS A 2 7.22 5.67 10.58
CA LYS A 2 8.39 5.43 9.72
C LYS A 2 8.00 4.44 8.61
N LEU A 3 8.23 4.82 7.36
CA LEU A 3 8.09 3.95 6.20
C LEU A 3 9.48 3.61 5.67
N TYR A 4 9.60 2.41 5.11
CA TYR A 4 10.69 2.02 4.24
C TYR A 4 10.30 2.35 2.81
N GLU A 5 11.23 2.94 2.08
CA GLU A 5 11.06 3.47 0.73
C GLU A 5 11.94 2.66 -0.23
N TYR A 6 11.36 2.18 -1.32
CA TYR A 6 12.08 1.39 -2.33
C TYR A 6 11.80 1.95 -3.73
N TRP A 7 12.80 2.63 -4.29
CA TRP A 7 12.81 3.03 -5.70
C TRP A 7 13.18 1.82 -6.55
N LEU A 8 12.28 1.43 -7.45
CA LEU A 8 12.51 0.23 -8.25
C LEU A 8 13.38 0.51 -9.48
N GLY A 9 13.42 1.74 -10.00
CA GLY A 9 14.22 2.09 -11.17
C GLY A 9 13.84 1.28 -12.42
N LEU A 10 12.65 0.69 -12.44
CA LEU A 10 12.17 -0.18 -13.50
C LEU A 10 11.52 0.66 -14.60
N TYR A 11 11.88 0.36 -15.86
CA TYR A 11 11.17 0.87 -17.05
C TYR A 11 9.66 0.66 -16.87
N PRO A 12 8.77 1.59 -17.28
CA PRO A 12 7.38 1.67 -16.84
C PRO A 12 6.65 0.33 -16.87
N LEU A 13 6.67 -0.37 -15.74
CA LEU A 13 5.93 -1.61 -15.55
C LEU A 13 4.47 -1.23 -15.30
N ASP A 14 3.55 -1.92 -15.95
CA ASP A 14 2.12 -1.70 -15.76
C ASP A 14 1.63 -2.42 -14.50
N TRP A 15 1.83 -1.75 -13.35
CA TRP A 15 1.39 -2.22 -12.05
C TRP A 15 -0.14 -2.15 -11.89
N GLU A 16 -0.85 -1.38 -12.72
CA GLU A 16 -2.32 -1.22 -12.66
C GLU A 16 -3.04 -2.53 -13.02
N PHE A 17 -2.39 -3.40 -13.81
CA PHE A 17 -2.91 -4.76 -14.08
C PHE A 17 -2.84 -5.67 -12.85
N CYS A 18 -1.79 -5.51 -12.03
CA CYS A 18 -1.49 -6.43 -10.92
C CYS A 18 -2.11 -5.97 -9.59
N PHE A 19 -2.28 -4.67 -9.40
CA PHE A 19 -2.62 -4.08 -8.11
C PHE A 19 -3.85 -3.18 -8.19
N MET A 20 -4.58 -3.12 -7.08
CA MET A 20 -5.76 -2.27 -6.98
C MET A 20 -5.38 -0.85 -6.54
N PRO A 21 -6.06 0.18 -7.03
CA PRO A 21 -6.06 1.49 -6.39
C PRO A 21 -6.51 1.39 -4.92
N VAL A 22 -5.96 2.23 -4.05
CA VAL A 22 -6.26 2.22 -2.60
C VAL A 22 -7.76 2.27 -2.35
N GLN A 23 -8.49 3.17 -3.02
CA GLN A 23 -9.93 3.30 -2.79
C GLN A 23 -10.70 2.04 -3.23
N THR A 24 -10.32 1.43 -4.35
CA THR A 24 -10.91 0.19 -4.85
C THR A 24 -10.68 -0.95 -3.85
N TYR A 25 -9.47 -1.06 -3.30
CA TYR A 25 -9.15 -2.04 -2.27
C TYR A 25 -9.94 -1.83 -0.97
N LYS A 26 -10.07 -0.58 -0.50
CA LYS A 26 -10.88 -0.25 0.70
C LYS A 26 -12.33 -0.69 0.54
N ASN A 27 -12.92 -0.48 -0.63
CA ASN A 27 -14.28 -0.94 -0.92
C ASN A 27 -14.34 -2.48 -0.93
N PHE A 28 -13.42 -3.13 -1.64
CA PHE A 28 -13.32 -4.58 -1.71
C PHE A 28 -13.20 -5.22 -0.32
N ILE A 29 -12.26 -4.77 0.53
CA ILE A 29 -12.03 -5.37 1.84
C ILE A 29 -13.21 -5.13 2.77
N THR A 30 -13.89 -3.97 2.67
CA THR A 30 -15.12 -3.69 3.44
C THR A 30 -16.22 -4.70 3.09
N GLU A 31 -16.42 -5.00 1.80
CA GLU A 31 -17.36 -6.05 1.38
C GLU A 31 -16.98 -7.44 1.89
N GLN A 32 -15.68 -7.77 1.93
CA GLN A 32 -15.22 -9.05 2.47
C GLN A 32 -15.47 -9.17 3.98
N TYR A 33 -15.25 -8.09 4.73
CA TYR A 33 -15.58 -8.02 6.15
C TYR A 33 -17.08 -8.22 6.41
N HIS A 34 -17.96 -7.67 5.57
CA HIS A 34 -19.39 -7.92 5.69
C HIS A 34 -19.78 -9.38 5.42
N LYS A 35 -19.08 -10.06 4.49
CA LYS A 35 -19.35 -11.47 4.14
C LYS A 35 -18.90 -12.44 5.24
N ASN A 36 -17.81 -12.14 5.94
CA ASN A 36 -17.28 -13.01 7.00
C ASN A 36 -16.65 -12.22 8.16
N PRO A 37 -17.47 -11.52 8.97
CA PRO A 37 -16.98 -10.59 9.97
C PRO A 37 -16.15 -11.29 11.06
N THR A 38 -16.54 -12.50 11.47
CA THR A 38 -15.82 -13.25 12.51
C THR A 38 -14.39 -13.58 12.09
N PHE A 39 -14.18 -14.12 10.89
CA PHE A 39 -12.85 -14.46 10.39
C PHE A 39 -11.94 -13.23 10.32
N TYR A 40 -12.43 -12.15 9.70
CA TYR A 40 -11.63 -10.95 9.49
C TYR A 40 -11.33 -10.21 10.80
N ASN A 41 -12.30 -10.14 11.72
CA ASN A 41 -12.07 -9.54 13.03
C ASN A 41 -11.01 -10.29 13.85
N ILE A 42 -10.97 -11.62 13.76
CA ILE A 42 -9.91 -12.43 14.40
C ILE A 42 -8.55 -12.20 13.72
N SER A 43 -8.56 -12.16 12.38
CA SER A 43 -7.31 -12.13 11.60
C SER A 43 -6.62 -10.77 11.61
N ALA A 44 -7.39 -9.68 11.55
CA ALA A 44 -6.86 -8.33 11.25
C ALA A 44 -7.47 -7.21 12.12
N GLY A 45 -8.33 -7.55 13.09
CA GLY A 45 -9.03 -6.57 13.92
C GLY A 45 -10.25 -5.96 13.22
N SER A 46 -10.81 -4.86 13.74
CA SER A 46 -12.01 -4.26 13.16
C SER A 46 -11.73 -3.58 11.82
N ILE A 47 -12.74 -3.53 10.95
CA ILE A 47 -12.62 -2.88 9.64
C ILE A 47 -12.21 -1.42 9.77
N GLU A 48 -12.71 -0.69 10.75
CA GLU A 48 -12.37 0.73 10.98
C GLU A 48 -10.87 0.89 11.27
N LYS A 49 -10.28 -0.02 12.06
CA LYS A 49 -8.85 -0.02 12.34
C LYS A 49 -8.04 -0.31 11.08
N VAL A 50 -8.47 -1.27 10.26
CA VAL A 50 -7.80 -1.60 9.00
C VAL A 50 -7.84 -0.42 8.02
N LEU A 51 -9.02 0.19 7.83
CA LEU A 51 -9.16 1.34 6.94
C LEU A 51 -8.35 2.55 7.41
N ALA A 52 -8.38 2.84 8.72
CA ALA A 52 -7.57 3.91 9.30
C ALA A 52 -6.07 3.65 9.15
N HIS A 53 -5.63 2.40 9.30
CA HIS A 53 -4.24 2.02 9.10
C HIS A 53 -3.78 2.24 7.65
N ILE A 54 -4.60 1.85 6.67
CA ILE A 54 -4.36 2.14 5.25
C ILE A 54 -4.23 3.64 5.01
N ASP A 55 -5.12 4.45 5.59
CA ASP A 55 -5.09 5.91 5.43
C ASP A 55 -3.81 6.52 6.02
N VAL A 56 -3.35 6.04 7.18
CA VAL A 56 -2.10 6.47 7.80
C VAL A 56 -0.88 6.16 6.91
N ILE A 57 -0.84 4.96 6.30
CA ILE A 57 0.25 4.59 5.38
C ILE A 57 0.20 5.45 4.12
N LEU A 58 -0.98 5.62 3.52
CA LEU A 58 -1.14 6.45 2.33
C LEU A 58 -0.73 7.90 2.58
N SER A 59 -1.19 8.51 3.68
CA SER A 59 -0.81 9.89 4.02
C SER A 59 0.70 10.04 4.19
N ALA A 60 1.35 9.11 4.89
CA ALA A 60 2.79 9.15 5.07
C ALA A 60 3.56 8.95 3.74
N ALA A 61 3.09 8.06 2.87
CA ALA A 61 3.67 7.85 1.54
C ALA A 61 3.53 9.10 0.65
N MET A 62 2.35 9.74 0.66
CA MET A 62 2.11 10.96 -0.12
C MET A 62 2.89 12.17 0.41
N GLU A 63 3.07 12.28 1.74
CA GLU A 63 3.90 13.32 2.35
C GLU A 63 5.36 13.18 1.93
N ASP A 64 5.91 11.98 2.05
CA ASP A 64 7.27 11.68 1.60
C ASP A 64 7.45 11.93 0.10
N TRP A 65 6.52 11.42 -0.72
CA TRP A 65 6.49 11.65 -2.16
C TRP A 65 6.59 13.13 -2.52
N ASN A 66 5.76 13.97 -1.91
CA ASN A 66 5.74 15.40 -2.18
C ASN A 66 7.07 16.07 -1.83
N ASN A 67 7.72 15.63 -0.75
CA ASN A 67 9.01 16.13 -0.31
C ASN A 67 10.16 15.67 -1.22
N THR A 68 10.20 14.39 -1.59
CA THR A 68 11.29 13.77 -2.34
C THR A 68 11.24 14.10 -3.83
N THR A 69 10.04 14.17 -4.42
CA THR A 69 9.84 14.39 -5.86
C THR A 69 9.52 15.84 -6.23
N ASN A 70 9.45 16.73 -5.25
CA ASN A 70 8.94 18.11 -5.41
C ASN A 70 7.54 18.13 -6.04
N HIS A 71 6.61 17.38 -5.44
CA HIS A 71 5.21 17.28 -5.87
C HIS A 71 5.04 16.81 -7.32
N ALA A 72 5.87 15.84 -7.76
CA ALA A 72 5.70 15.24 -9.07
C ALA A 72 4.31 14.63 -9.20
N ALA A 73 3.72 14.74 -10.39
CA ALA A 73 2.42 14.14 -10.65
C ALA A 73 2.51 12.61 -10.62
N LEU A 74 1.47 11.97 -10.08
CA LEU A 74 1.32 10.53 -10.14
C LEU A 74 0.74 10.13 -11.50
N ARG A 75 1.31 9.09 -12.10
CA ARG A 75 0.82 8.50 -13.36
C ARG A 75 -0.58 7.90 -13.24
N CYS A 76 -0.83 7.28 -12.09
CA CYS A 76 -2.06 6.57 -11.77
C CYS A 76 -2.40 6.82 -10.30
N PRO A 77 -3.63 6.51 -9.84
CA PRO A 77 -3.95 6.56 -8.43
C PRO A 77 -2.99 5.70 -7.59
N PRO A 78 -2.73 6.06 -6.31
CA PRO A 78 -1.96 5.23 -5.41
C PRO A 78 -2.51 3.80 -5.37
N MET A 79 -1.63 2.82 -5.53
CA MET A 79 -1.99 1.40 -5.49
C MET A 79 -1.59 0.78 -4.16
N ILE A 80 -2.17 -0.37 -3.84
CA ILE A 80 -1.97 -1.07 -2.57
C ILE A 80 -1.84 -2.57 -2.77
N PHE A 81 -1.03 -3.19 -1.92
CA PHE A 81 -1.05 -4.63 -1.72
C PHE A 81 -0.93 -5.01 -0.25
N PRO A 82 -1.65 -6.06 0.20
CA PRO A 82 -1.51 -6.57 1.55
C PRO A 82 -0.18 -7.30 1.70
N LEU A 83 0.44 -7.13 2.86
CA LEU A 83 1.63 -7.87 3.26
C LEU A 83 1.20 -9.05 4.14
N PRO A 84 1.60 -10.29 3.81
CA PRO A 84 1.18 -11.46 4.56
C PRO A 84 1.79 -11.42 5.97
N LYS A 85 0.94 -11.15 6.96
CA LYS A 85 1.17 -11.51 8.36
C LYS A 85 0.25 -12.71 8.63
N GLY A 86 0.79 -13.78 9.21
CA GLY A 86 0.03 -15.01 9.46
C GLY A 86 -1.33 -14.76 10.12
N GLN A 87 -2.26 -15.72 9.98
CA GLN A 87 -3.67 -15.57 10.36
C GLN A 87 -3.90 -15.21 11.83
N ASP A 88 -2.94 -15.46 12.72
CA ASP A 88 -3.06 -15.21 14.18
C ASP A 88 -2.45 -13.88 14.64
N SER A 89 -2.11 -12.97 13.72
CA SER A 89 -1.43 -11.73 14.07
C SER A 89 -2.37 -10.61 14.57
N ASN A 90 -3.70 -10.77 14.42
CA ASN A 90 -4.72 -9.75 14.72
C ASN A 90 -4.39 -8.37 14.10
N THR A 91 -3.61 -8.36 13.02
CA THR A 91 -3.12 -7.16 12.34
C THR A 91 -2.96 -7.48 10.86
N ALA A 92 -3.29 -6.51 10.01
CA ALA A 92 -2.95 -6.57 8.59
C ALA A 92 -1.98 -5.43 8.28
N GLU A 93 -0.95 -5.72 7.50
CA GLU A 93 -0.06 -4.68 6.98
C GLU A 93 -0.28 -4.50 5.49
N PHE A 94 0.03 -3.30 5.02
CA PHE A 94 -0.14 -2.91 3.64
C PHE A 94 1.07 -2.13 3.18
N ALA A 95 1.40 -2.26 1.91
CA ALA A 95 2.34 -1.39 1.24
C ALA A 95 1.61 -0.55 0.19
N ILE A 96 2.06 0.69 0.02
CA ILE A 96 1.54 1.63 -0.98
C ILE A 96 2.55 1.74 -2.11
N ILE A 97 2.05 1.77 -3.34
CA ILE A 97 2.85 1.96 -4.54
C ILE A 97 2.46 3.31 -5.16
N LEU A 98 3.46 4.16 -5.38
CA LEU A 98 3.35 5.42 -6.08
C LEU A 98 4.19 5.38 -7.36
N LYS A 99 3.72 6.02 -8.42
CA LYS A 99 4.35 5.96 -9.74
C LYS A 99 4.46 7.33 -10.37
N MET A 100 5.67 7.70 -10.81
CA MET A 100 5.95 8.98 -11.45
C MET A 100 5.29 9.02 -12.83
N ASP A 101 4.68 10.15 -13.18
CA ASP A 101 4.05 10.33 -14.49
C ASP A 101 5.06 10.27 -15.64
N ASN A 102 6.18 10.98 -15.49
CA ASN A 102 7.15 11.26 -16.54
C ASN A 102 7.82 10.00 -17.12
N ASP A 103 8.51 9.24 -16.28
CA ASP A 103 9.28 8.05 -16.67
C ASP A 103 8.64 6.74 -16.18
N GLY A 104 7.58 6.82 -15.37
CA GLY A 104 6.94 5.65 -14.79
C GLY A 104 7.76 4.98 -13.70
N ASP A 105 8.78 5.64 -13.15
CA ASP A 105 9.51 5.10 -12.00
C ASP A 105 8.55 4.89 -10.84
N THR A 106 8.80 3.83 -10.08
CA THR A 106 7.88 3.28 -9.11
C THR A 106 8.54 3.25 -7.74
N VAL A 107 7.83 3.77 -6.75
CA VAL A 107 8.24 3.75 -5.36
C VAL A 107 7.29 2.88 -4.57
N VAL A 108 7.84 1.96 -3.79
CA VAL A 108 7.09 1.15 -2.83
C VAL A 108 7.35 1.68 -1.43
N TYR A 109 6.28 1.98 -0.71
CA TYR A 109 6.28 2.39 0.68
C TYR A 109 5.74 1.28 1.56
N SER A 110 6.54 0.80 2.51
CA SER A 110 6.17 -0.31 3.40
C SER A 110 6.42 0.04 4.87
N PRO A 111 5.52 -0.32 5.80
CA PRO A 111 5.73 -0.14 7.24
C PRO A 111 6.75 -1.15 7.83
N ILE A 112 7.09 -2.19 7.08
CA ILE A 112 8.07 -3.22 7.46
C ILE A 112 9.17 -3.32 6.38
N PRO A 113 10.39 -3.75 6.74
CA PRO A 113 11.44 -3.95 5.75
C PRO A 113 11.03 -5.04 4.76
N LEU A 114 11.38 -4.86 3.49
CA LEU A 114 11.15 -5.80 2.39
C LEU A 114 12.52 -6.16 1.79
N PRO A 115 13.29 -7.08 2.40
CA PRO A 115 14.67 -7.36 1.99
C PRO A 115 14.85 -7.76 0.52
N HIS A 116 13.80 -8.30 -0.09
CA HIS A 116 13.77 -8.65 -1.52
C HIS A 116 13.78 -7.43 -2.46
N LEU A 117 13.49 -6.22 -1.94
CA LEU A 117 13.55 -4.96 -2.65
C LEU A 117 14.79 -4.12 -2.29
N GLU A 118 15.56 -4.51 -1.26
CA GLU A 118 16.71 -3.73 -0.75
C GLU A 118 18.00 -3.88 -1.55
N ASN A 119 18.09 -4.88 -2.45
CA ASN A 119 19.32 -5.22 -3.20
C ASN A 119 19.12 -5.19 -4.72
N GLN A 120 18.37 -4.22 -5.24
CA GLN A 120 18.26 -3.99 -6.69
C GLN A 120 19.40 -3.12 -7.22
#